data_AF-A0A3D4AM95-F1
#
_entry.id   AF-A0A3D4AM95-F1
#
_cell.length_a   1.000
_cell.length_b   1.000
_cell.length_c   1.000
_cell.angle_alpha   90.00
_cell.angle_beta   90.00
_cell.angle_gamma   90.00
#
_symmetry.space_group_name_H-M   'P 1'
#
loop_
_entity.id
_entity.type
_entity.pdbx_description
1 polymer ?
#
loop_
_entity_poly.entity_id
_entity_poly.type
_entity_poly.pdbx_seq_one_letter_code
_entity_poly.pdbx_strand_id
1 'polypeptide(L)'
;MMLPVMDALQDWVFDHPEKLSPEALGRFCMTLLVQSEDVESVKFAITILELLDREESQELKDILLVLAASEELTLFCLFLLSSFEDGNALIYSVAKRLKGWGRIHAVSMLKPENDDMAQWLLQEGWKNDIMPEYSAIVAIKRGGLLDRLEANNVTKDDFQLAGELICASLEDNPVPGLNKYKKSNELLGAYFKLADKFAEDLEDYSNIFDIRDFLEKSELAEKGNLLKSADSILESEECIDCVEASMDGGDGFYLGKALGLDYAARAMDTLRHEWQTKYDIIDLLLPEKQYVDEIIELFEDELPLEDMASGPENEMGNDERFADYGILSYVIQGLQSVPGKGERLICAGLYSPVIGTRNIALNTVDKWRKSDFQLTTTMENTLMKLKSSEVNEQTKKRLEKF
;
A
#
# COMPACT_ATOMS: atom_id res chain seq x y z
N MET A 1 9.10 -19.75 -18.84
CA MET A 1 8.50 -18.39 -18.81
C MET A 1 7.66 -18.26 -20.07
N MET A 2 6.34 -18.37 -19.94
CA MET A 2 5.40 -18.43 -21.06
C MET A 2 5.05 -17.04 -21.60
N LEU A 3 4.83 -16.04 -20.72
CA LEU A 3 4.43 -14.67 -21.11
C LEU A 3 5.28 -14.07 -22.26
N PRO A 4 6.64 -14.13 -22.24
CA PRO A 4 7.44 -13.49 -23.27
C PRO A 4 7.39 -14.16 -24.65
N VAL A 5 6.84 -15.37 -24.74
CA VAL A 5 6.80 -16.17 -25.99
C VAL A 5 5.38 -16.51 -26.45
N MET A 6 4.36 -16.05 -25.70
CA MET A 6 2.95 -16.33 -25.95
C MET A 6 2.53 -15.95 -27.36
N ASP A 7 2.71 -14.67 -27.71
CA ASP A 7 2.27 -14.13 -29.00
C ASP A 7 2.96 -14.83 -30.16
N ALA A 8 4.29 -15.03 -30.08
CA ALA A 8 5.06 -15.70 -31.11
C ALA A 8 4.64 -17.17 -31.31
N LEU A 9 4.27 -17.87 -30.24
CA LEU A 9 3.74 -19.22 -30.30
C LEU A 9 2.34 -19.23 -30.93
N GLN A 10 1.46 -18.32 -30.50
CA GLN A 10 0.10 -18.22 -31.03
C GLN A 10 0.12 -17.89 -32.54
N ASP A 11 0.92 -16.90 -32.95
CA ASP A 11 1.15 -16.54 -34.35
C ASP A 11 1.62 -17.74 -35.17
N TRP A 12 2.59 -18.50 -34.66
CA TRP A 12 3.10 -19.67 -35.36
C TRP A 12 2.02 -20.74 -35.54
N VAL A 13 1.17 -20.97 -34.53
CA VAL A 13 0.08 -21.94 -34.63
C VAL A 13 -0.97 -21.48 -35.64
N PHE A 14 -1.30 -20.19 -35.66
CA PHE A 14 -2.22 -19.60 -36.65
C PHE A 14 -1.71 -19.69 -38.08
N ASP A 15 -0.40 -19.51 -38.31
CA ASP A 15 0.22 -19.56 -39.63
C ASP A 15 0.41 -20.99 -40.18
N HIS A 16 0.16 -22.01 -39.36
CA HIS A 16 0.42 -23.42 -39.72
C HIS A 16 -0.74 -24.38 -39.39
N PRO A 17 -1.99 -24.07 -39.78
CA PRO A 17 -3.16 -24.88 -39.45
C PRO A 17 -3.10 -26.28 -40.08
N GLU A 18 -2.33 -26.47 -41.15
CA GLU A 18 -2.14 -27.76 -41.81
C GLU A 18 -1.16 -28.70 -41.09
N LYS A 19 -0.32 -28.17 -40.19
CA LYS A 19 0.71 -28.96 -39.48
C LYS A 19 0.20 -29.58 -38.18
N LEU A 20 -0.89 -29.06 -37.64
CA LEU A 20 -1.43 -29.46 -36.34
C LEU A 20 -2.90 -29.82 -36.49
N SER A 21 -3.29 -31.00 -35.98
CA SER A 21 -4.70 -31.35 -35.84
C SER A 21 -5.29 -30.58 -34.66
N PRO A 22 -6.33 -29.73 -34.87
CA PRO A 22 -6.97 -28.99 -33.77
C PRO A 22 -7.51 -29.93 -32.68
N GLU A 23 -8.08 -31.07 -33.08
CA GLU A 23 -8.59 -32.08 -32.15
C GLU A 23 -7.46 -32.74 -31.33
N ALA A 24 -6.36 -33.13 -31.97
CA ALA A 24 -5.23 -33.72 -31.27
C ALA A 24 -4.56 -32.72 -30.32
N LEU A 25 -4.41 -31.47 -30.76
CA LEU A 25 -3.86 -30.39 -29.97
C LEU A 25 -4.75 -30.06 -28.77
N GLY A 26 -6.06 -29.96 -28.96
CA GLY A 26 -7.03 -29.76 -27.88
C GLY A 26 -6.97 -30.87 -26.83
N ARG A 27 -6.96 -32.15 -27.25
CA ARG A 27 -6.82 -33.29 -26.32
C ARG A 27 -5.49 -33.28 -25.56
N PHE A 28 -4.41 -32.90 -26.22
CA PHE A 28 -3.10 -32.75 -25.59
C PHE A 28 -3.13 -31.65 -24.53
N CYS A 29 -3.66 -30.48 -24.84
CA CYS A 29 -3.79 -29.37 -23.89
C CYS A 29 -4.69 -29.75 -22.70
N MET A 30 -5.83 -30.41 -22.92
CA MET A 30 -6.68 -30.91 -21.83
C MET A 30 -5.93 -31.89 -20.92
N THR A 31 -5.09 -32.75 -21.49
CA THR A 31 -4.24 -33.66 -20.70
C THR A 31 -3.25 -32.89 -19.84
N LEU A 32 -2.61 -31.86 -20.40
CA LEU A 32 -1.68 -31.01 -19.65
C LEU A 32 -2.38 -30.25 -18.52
N LEU A 33 -3.58 -29.72 -18.73
CA LEU A 33 -4.34 -29.01 -17.67
C LEU A 33 -4.60 -29.88 -16.44
N VAL A 34 -4.86 -31.18 -16.65
CA VAL A 34 -5.29 -32.10 -15.59
C VAL A 34 -4.13 -32.90 -14.99
N GLN A 35 -3.08 -33.18 -15.75
CA GLN A 35 -2.03 -34.13 -15.36
C GLN A 35 -0.63 -33.50 -15.21
N SER A 36 -0.40 -32.29 -15.72
CA SER A 36 0.93 -31.68 -15.64
C SER A 36 1.21 -31.12 -14.25
N GLU A 37 2.37 -31.48 -13.69
CA GLU A 37 2.92 -30.84 -12.49
C GLU A 37 3.74 -29.58 -12.82
N ASP A 38 4.07 -29.38 -14.10
CA ASP A 38 4.81 -28.20 -14.58
C ASP A 38 3.84 -27.05 -14.90
N VAL A 39 3.98 -25.94 -14.16
CA VAL A 39 3.17 -24.72 -14.28
C VAL A 39 3.26 -24.12 -15.69
N GLU A 40 4.44 -24.17 -16.31
CA GLU A 40 4.63 -23.58 -17.64
C GLU A 40 3.92 -24.37 -18.73
N SER A 41 3.86 -25.70 -18.60
CA SER A 41 3.06 -26.59 -19.45
C SER A 41 1.56 -26.35 -19.29
N VAL A 42 1.09 -26.02 -18.09
CA VAL A 42 -0.32 -25.63 -17.86
C VAL A 42 -0.62 -24.30 -18.54
N LYS A 43 0.23 -23.28 -18.38
CA LYS A 43 0.08 -21.98 -19.08
C LYS A 43 0.07 -22.16 -20.59
N PHE A 44 1.01 -22.94 -21.12
CA PHE A 44 1.06 -23.30 -22.53
C PHE A 44 -0.27 -23.90 -22.99
N ALA A 45 -0.82 -24.86 -22.23
CA ALA A 45 -2.08 -25.49 -22.57
C ALA A 45 -3.25 -24.50 -22.61
N ILE A 46 -3.36 -23.59 -21.63
CA ILE A 46 -4.41 -22.56 -21.60
C ILE A 46 -4.29 -21.62 -22.81
N THR A 47 -3.09 -21.14 -23.11
CA THR A 47 -2.79 -20.26 -24.23
C THR A 47 -3.11 -20.89 -25.58
N ILE A 48 -2.80 -22.17 -25.77
CA ILE A 48 -3.14 -22.88 -27.01
C ILE A 48 -4.65 -23.12 -27.10
N LEU A 49 -5.29 -23.47 -25.99
CA LEU A 49 -6.73 -23.61 -25.94
C LEU A 49 -7.41 -22.30 -26.34
N GLU A 50 -6.93 -21.13 -25.95
CA GLU A 50 -7.48 -19.84 -26.41
C GLU A 50 -7.65 -19.73 -27.95
N LEU A 51 -6.80 -20.39 -28.73
CA LEU A 51 -6.82 -20.33 -30.19
C LEU A 51 -7.80 -21.28 -30.88
N LEU A 52 -8.20 -22.35 -30.19
CA LEU A 52 -9.00 -23.41 -30.81
C LEU A 52 -10.48 -23.03 -30.79
N ASP A 53 -11.08 -22.96 -31.97
CA ASP A 53 -12.54 -22.90 -32.12
C ASP A 53 -13.15 -24.19 -31.55
N ARG A 54 -13.87 -24.07 -30.44
CA ARG A 54 -14.45 -25.21 -29.72
C ARG A 54 -15.79 -24.82 -29.11
N GLU A 55 -16.65 -25.83 -28.95
CA GLU A 55 -17.80 -25.70 -28.09
C GLU A 55 -17.36 -25.55 -26.63
N GLU A 56 -17.98 -24.60 -25.93
CA GLU A 56 -17.80 -24.44 -24.49
C GLU A 56 -18.28 -25.70 -23.78
N SER A 57 -17.42 -26.30 -22.95
CA SER A 57 -17.79 -27.43 -22.11
C SER A 57 -17.75 -27.04 -20.64
N GLN A 58 -18.70 -27.55 -19.87
CA GLN A 58 -18.74 -27.34 -18.42
C GLN A 58 -17.46 -27.88 -17.75
N GLU A 59 -16.92 -28.99 -18.26
CA GLU A 59 -15.68 -29.59 -17.77
C GLU A 59 -14.49 -28.61 -17.86
N LEU A 60 -14.31 -27.95 -19.01
CA LEU A 60 -13.26 -26.95 -19.17
C LEU A 60 -13.47 -25.74 -18.26
N LYS A 61 -14.72 -25.25 -18.13
CA LYS A 61 -15.06 -24.15 -17.20
C LYS A 61 -14.65 -24.50 -15.77
N ASP A 62 -15.02 -25.69 -15.29
CA ASP A 62 -14.72 -26.14 -13.94
C ASP A 62 -13.21 -26.25 -13.71
N ILE A 63 -12.46 -26.79 -14.67
CA ILE A 63 -10.99 -26.86 -14.62
C ILE A 63 -10.39 -25.45 -14.52
N LEU A 64 -10.82 -24.53 -15.39
CA LEU A 64 -10.30 -23.16 -15.40
C LEU A 64 -10.62 -22.41 -14.11
N LEU A 65 -11.79 -22.62 -13.52
CA LEU A 65 -12.16 -22.00 -12.24
C LEU A 65 -11.34 -22.54 -11.06
N VAL A 66 -10.88 -23.78 -11.12
CA VAL A 66 -9.94 -24.34 -10.14
C VAL A 66 -8.55 -23.74 -10.34
N LEU A 67 -8.06 -23.72 -11.58
CA LEU A 67 -6.73 -23.18 -11.90
C LEU A 67 -6.65 -21.67 -11.64
N ALA A 68 -7.72 -20.92 -11.90
CA ALA A 68 -7.82 -19.49 -11.63
C ALA A 68 -7.79 -19.14 -10.12
N ALA A 69 -7.83 -20.12 -9.22
CA ALA A 69 -7.60 -19.89 -7.80
C ALA A 69 -6.10 -19.72 -7.47
N SER A 70 -5.20 -20.01 -8.41
CA SER A 70 -3.75 -19.82 -8.29
C SER A 70 -3.33 -18.48 -8.89
N GLU A 71 -2.76 -17.58 -8.08
CA GLU A 71 -2.27 -16.26 -8.53
C GLU A 71 -1.34 -16.35 -9.75
N GLU A 72 -0.57 -17.44 -9.88
CA GLU A 72 0.36 -17.71 -10.98
C GLU A 72 -0.33 -18.06 -12.32
N LEU A 73 -1.56 -18.57 -12.26
CA LEU A 73 -2.33 -19.06 -13.42
C LEU A 73 -3.55 -18.18 -13.74
N THR A 74 -3.98 -17.32 -12.80
CA THR A 74 -5.22 -16.55 -12.91
C THR A 74 -5.30 -15.78 -14.22
N LEU A 75 -4.27 -15.01 -14.57
CA LEU A 75 -4.30 -14.17 -15.78
C LEU A 75 -4.59 -14.99 -17.06
N PHE A 76 -3.93 -16.14 -17.20
CA PHE A 76 -4.14 -17.05 -18.34
C PHE A 76 -5.55 -17.61 -18.36
N CYS A 77 -6.05 -18.04 -17.19
CA CYS A 77 -7.41 -18.54 -17.08
C CYS A 77 -8.43 -17.46 -17.43
N LEU A 78 -8.22 -16.22 -16.98
CA LEU A 78 -9.12 -15.10 -17.26
C LEU A 78 -9.21 -14.78 -18.75
N PHE A 79 -8.11 -14.82 -19.50
CA PHE A 79 -8.15 -14.62 -20.95
C PHE A 79 -9.05 -15.66 -21.62
N LEU A 80 -8.87 -16.94 -21.27
CA LEU A 80 -9.71 -17.98 -21.83
C LEU A 80 -11.17 -17.92 -21.34
N LEU A 81 -11.41 -17.64 -20.06
CA LEU A 81 -12.76 -17.47 -19.54
C LEU A 81 -13.48 -16.28 -20.20
N SER A 82 -12.75 -15.23 -20.58
CA SER A 82 -13.33 -14.04 -21.20
C SER A 82 -13.93 -14.26 -22.58
N SER A 83 -13.56 -15.35 -23.26
CA SER A 83 -14.11 -15.70 -24.57
C SER A 83 -15.43 -16.48 -24.50
N PHE A 84 -15.84 -16.94 -23.31
CA PHE A 84 -17.09 -17.68 -23.12
C PHE A 84 -18.32 -16.76 -23.05
N GLU A 85 -19.49 -17.28 -23.40
CA GLU A 85 -20.77 -16.56 -23.40
C GLU A 85 -21.09 -15.95 -22.02
N ASP A 86 -20.84 -16.70 -20.94
CA ASP A 86 -20.98 -16.27 -19.54
C ASP A 86 -19.66 -15.80 -18.91
N GLY A 87 -18.65 -15.50 -19.74
CA GLY A 87 -17.29 -15.18 -19.32
C GLY A 87 -17.21 -14.04 -18.30
N ASN A 88 -18.03 -13.02 -18.46
CA ASN A 88 -18.09 -11.89 -17.52
C ASN A 88 -18.55 -12.31 -16.11
N ALA A 89 -19.56 -13.19 -16.02
CA ALA A 89 -20.02 -13.75 -14.75
C ALA A 89 -18.97 -14.67 -14.12
N LEU A 90 -18.23 -15.44 -14.93
CA LEU A 90 -17.13 -16.28 -14.47
C LEU A 90 -15.98 -15.43 -13.91
N ILE A 91 -15.56 -14.37 -14.62
CA ILE A 91 -14.55 -13.40 -14.15
C ILE A 91 -14.99 -12.77 -12.82
N TYR A 92 -16.24 -12.37 -12.70
CA TYR A 92 -16.80 -11.84 -11.45
C TYR A 92 -16.68 -12.85 -10.30
N SER A 93 -16.95 -14.13 -10.57
CA SER A 93 -16.81 -15.19 -9.57
C SER A 93 -15.35 -15.40 -9.11
N VAL A 94 -14.39 -15.29 -10.03
CA VAL A 94 -12.95 -15.39 -9.73
C VAL A 94 -12.50 -14.17 -8.91
N ALA A 95 -12.89 -12.96 -9.32
CA ALA A 95 -12.51 -11.72 -8.65
C ALA A 95 -12.90 -11.70 -7.17
N LYS A 96 -14.09 -12.24 -6.84
CA LYS A 96 -14.57 -12.35 -5.45
C LYS A 96 -13.76 -13.29 -4.56
N ARG A 97 -13.08 -14.28 -5.14
CA ARG A 97 -12.37 -15.34 -4.38
C ARG A 97 -10.91 -15.00 -4.12
N LEU A 98 -10.30 -14.18 -4.98
CA LEU A 98 -8.89 -13.82 -4.89
C LEU A 98 -8.71 -12.51 -4.13
N LYS A 99 -7.49 -12.25 -3.67
CA LYS A 99 -7.10 -10.98 -3.04
C LYS A 99 -5.77 -10.44 -3.57
N GLY A 100 -4.96 -11.21 -4.32
CA GLY A 100 -3.70 -10.76 -4.90
C GLY A 100 -3.82 -10.22 -6.34
N TRP A 101 -2.77 -10.43 -7.13
CA TRP A 101 -2.66 -10.02 -8.53
C TRP A 101 -3.79 -10.53 -9.42
N GLY A 102 -4.28 -11.73 -9.16
CA GLY A 102 -5.40 -12.32 -9.86
C GLY A 102 -6.71 -11.53 -9.66
N ARG A 103 -6.94 -10.92 -8.49
CA ARG A 103 -8.07 -9.98 -8.30
C ARG A 103 -7.88 -8.74 -9.17
N ILE A 104 -6.69 -8.14 -9.15
CA ILE A 104 -6.36 -6.95 -9.95
C ILE A 104 -6.65 -7.23 -11.44
N HIS A 105 -6.16 -8.36 -11.95
CA HIS A 105 -6.43 -8.78 -13.33
C HIS A 105 -7.93 -9.00 -13.59
N ALA A 106 -8.64 -9.73 -12.73
CA ALA A 106 -10.06 -9.99 -12.90
C ALA A 106 -10.89 -8.70 -12.91
N VAL A 107 -10.63 -7.77 -11.99
CA VAL A 107 -11.28 -6.46 -11.92
C VAL A 107 -10.99 -5.62 -13.16
N SER A 108 -9.74 -5.66 -13.66
CA SER A 108 -9.38 -4.98 -14.91
C SER A 108 -10.13 -5.50 -16.14
N MET A 109 -10.62 -6.74 -16.12
CA MET A 109 -11.38 -7.35 -17.21
C MET A 109 -12.90 -7.29 -17.02
N LEU A 110 -13.37 -7.22 -15.77
CA LEU A 110 -14.80 -7.24 -15.41
C LEU A 110 -15.57 -6.04 -15.98
N LYS A 111 -16.67 -6.32 -16.68
CA LYS A 111 -17.60 -5.31 -17.19
C LYS A 111 -18.92 -5.44 -16.41
N PRO A 112 -19.29 -4.48 -15.55
CA PRO A 112 -20.52 -4.61 -14.77
C PRO A 112 -21.74 -4.59 -15.69
N GLU A 113 -22.57 -5.63 -15.58
CA GLU A 113 -23.80 -5.82 -16.38
C GLU A 113 -25.07 -5.55 -15.57
N ASN A 114 -24.92 -5.34 -14.26
CA ASN A 114 -26.00 -5.08 -13.32
C ASN A 114 -25.49 -4.26 -12.12
N ASP A 115 -26.43 -3.75 -11.33
CA ASP A 115 -26.14 -2.91 -10.17
C ASP A 115 -25.33 -3.65 -9.10
N ASP A 116 -25.55 -4.96 -8.91
CA ASP A 116 -24.81 -5.77 -7.94
C ASP A 116 -23.30 -5.80 -8.27
N MET A 117 -22.93 -5.98 -9.54
CA MET A 117 -21.53 -5.95 -9.98
C MET A 117 -20.93 -4.56 -9.85
N ALA A 118 -21.69 -3.51 -10.24
CA ALA A 118 -21.24 -2.13 -10.12
C ALA A 118 -21.00 -1.74 -8.65
N GLN A 119 -21.93 -2.09 -7.77
CA GLN A 119 -21.83 -1.87 -6.34
C GLN A 119 -20.68 -2.67 -5.72
N TRP A 120 -20.51 -3.94 -6.11
CA TRP A 120 -19.39 -4.74 -5.63
C TRP A 120 -18.04 -4.14 -6.02
N LEU A 121 -17.89 -3.62 -7.25
CA LEU A 121 -16.67 -2.92 -7.67
C LEU A 121 -16.34 -1.74 -6.75
N LEU A 122 -17.34 -0.93 -6.38
CA LEU A 122 -17.17 0.22 -5.50
C LEU A 122 -16.85 -0.18 -4.05
N GLN A 123 -17.50 -1.23 -3.52
CA GLN A 123 -17.39 -1.61 -2.11
C GLN A 123 -16.17 -2.47 -1.81
N GLU A 124 -15.84 -3.39 -2.70
CA GLU A 124 -14.95 -4.51 -2.40
C GLU A 124 -13.97 -4.83 -3.53
N GLY A 125 -14.34 -4.59 -4.79
CA GLY A 125 -13.55 -5.02 -5.95
C GLY A 125 -12.15 -4.41 -6.00
N TRP A 126 -11.97 -3.19 -5.51
CA TRP A 126 -10.66 -2.55 -5.49
C TRP A 126 -9.76 -2.99 -4.32
N LYS A 127 -10.33 -3.50 -3.22
CA LYS A 127 -9.61 -3.93 -2.02
C LYS A 127 -8.82 -5.20 -2.32
N ASN A 128 -7.49 -5.16 -2.19
CA ASN A 128 -6.59 -6.27 -2.52
C ASN A 128 -5.33 -6.24 -1.63
N ASP A 129 -4.63 -7.37 -1.52
CA ASP A 129 -3.47 -7.58 -0.64
C ASP A 129 -2.15 -7.05 -1.24
N ILE A 130 -2.20 -6.50 -2.45
CA ILE A 130 -1.03 -5.89 -3.11
C ILE A 130 -1.03 -4.39 -2.83
N MET A 131 -1.89 -3.66 -3.54
CA MET A 131 -2.02 -2.20 -3.50
C MET A 131 -3.40 -1.81 -4.09
N PRO A 132 -4.28 -1.13 -3.34
CA PRO A 132 -5.61 -0.73 -3.81
C PRO A 132 -5.59 0.13 -5.09
N GLU A 133 -4.53 0.92 -5.28
CA GLU A 133 -4.30 1.86 -6.38
C GLU A 133 -4.43 1.19 -7.75
N TYR A 134 -4.01 -0.08 -7.87
CA TYR A 134 -4.11 -0.84 -9.13
C TYR A 134 -5.54 -0.97 -9.67
N SER A 135 -6.54 -0.94 -8.78
CA SER A 135 -7.95 -1.19 -9.12
C SER A 135 -8.87 0.00 -8.84
N ALA A 136 -8.43 1.01 -8.09
CA ALA A 136 -9.27 2.12 -7.64
C ALA A 136 -9.92 2.89 -8.81
N ILE A 137 -9.14 3.36 -9.79
CA ILE A 137 -9.71 4.07 -10.96
C ILE A 137 -10.63 3.18 -11.79
N VAL A 138 -10.35 1.88 -11.89
CA VAL A 138 -11.23 0.94 -12.58
C VAL A 138 -12.56 0.83 -11.86
N ALA A 139 -12.54 0.68 -10.53
CA ALA A 139 -13.74 0.66 -9.69
C ALA A 139 -14.54 1.97 -9.77
N ILE A 140 -13.89 3.13 -9.64
CA ILE A 140 -14.53 4.45 -9.77
C ILE A 140 -15.27 4.56 -11.11
N LYS A 141 -14.59 4.22 -12.21
CA LYS A 141 -15.11 4.39 -13.56
C LYS A 141 -16.21 3.38 -13.88
N ARG A 142 -16.00 2.09 -13.58
CA ARG A 142 -16.92 1.01 -13.98
C ARG A 142 -18.06 0.85 -13.00
N GLY A 143 -17.83 1.10 -11.71
CA GLY A 143 -18.86 1.11 -10.67
C GLY A 143 -19.75 2.35 -10.69
N GLY A 144 -19.38 3.40 -11.44
CA GLY A 144 -20.22 4.59 -11.61
C GLY A 144 -20.24 5.50 -10.39
N LEU A 145 -19.08 5.70 -9.73
CA LEU A 145 -19.02 6.46 -8.46
C LEU A 145 -19.56 7.89 -8.60
N LEU A 146 -19.18 8.61 -9.67
CA LEU A 146 -19.68 9.97 -9.89
C LEU A 146 -21.21 10.01 -9.97
N ASP A 147 -21.80 9.15 -10.81
CA ASP A 147 -23.25 9.12 -11.01
C ASP A 147 -23.98 8.76 -9.69
N ARG A 148 -23.35 7.93 -8.84
CA ARG A 148 -23.83 7.62 -7.49
C ARG A 148 -23.80 8.84 -6.57
N LEU A 149 -22.73 9.64 -6.59
CA LEU A 149 -22.62 10.86 -5.77
C LEU A 149 -23.52 12.01 -6.25
N GLU A 150 -23.88 12.03 -7.54
CA GLU A 150 -24.80 13.02 -8.11
C GLU A 150 -26.29 12.63 -7.93
N ALA A 151 -26.58 11.43 -7.44
CA ALA A 151 -27.95 10.97 -7.23
C ALA A 151 -28.67 11.75 -6.12
N ASN A 152 -30.01 11.76 -6.13
CA ASN A 152 -30.78 12.49 -5.10
C ASN A 152 -30.86 11.76 -3.75
N ASN A 153 -30.47 10.49 -3.69
CA ASN A 153 -30.64 9.59 -2.55
C ASN A 153 -29.30 9.09 -1.96
N VAL A 154 -28.23 9.88 -2.08
CA VAL A 154 -26.91 9.56 -1.50
C VAL A 154 -27.03 9.40 0.02
N THR A 155 -26.39 8.36 0.55
CA THR A 155 -26.31 8.02 1.97
C THR A 155 -24.95 8.39 2.58
N LYS A 156 -24.82 8.33 3.91
CA LYS A 156 -23.53 8.51 4.59
C LYS A 156 -22.53 7.42 4.16
N ASP A 157 -22.98 6.17 4.06
CA ASP A 157 -22.15 5.05 3.61
C ASP A 157 -21.60 5.27 2.19
N ASP A 158 -22.39 5.89 1.30
CA ASP A 158 -21.93 6.25 -0.04
C ASP A 158 -20.83 7.31 -0.01
N PHE A 159 -20.95 8.28 0.90
CA PHE A 159 -19.94 9.32 1.10
C PHE A 159 -18.64 8.72 1.65
N GLN A 160 -18.71 7.92 2.71
CA GLN A 160 -17.52 7.29 3.32
C GLN A 160 -16.81 6.36 2.35
N LEU A 161 -17.57 5.51 1.63
CA LEU A 161 -17.02 4.67 0.56
C LEU A 161 -16.30 5.49 -0.51
N ALA A 162 -16.88 6.63 -0.89
CA ALA A 162 -16.28 7.50 -1.89
C ALA A 162 -14.98 8.11 -1.38
N GLY A 163 -14.91 8.50 -0.11
CA GLY A 163 -13.69 8.99 0.54
C GLY A 163 -12.56 7.98 0.44
N GLU A 164 -12.78 6.76 0.94
CA GLU A 164 -11.80 5.65 0.87
C GLU A 164 -11.30 5.42 -0.56
N LEU A 165 -12.23 5.31 -1.51
CA LEU A 165 -11.91 4.96 -2.90
C LEU A 165 -11.24 6.11 -3.66
N ILE A 166 -11.59 7.36 -3.36
CA ILE A 166 -10.93 8.55 -3.90
C ILE A 166 -9.50 8.63 -3.37
N CYS A 167 -9.29 8.44 -2.06
CA CYS A 167 -7.98 8.43 -1.42
C CYS A 167 -7.06 7.35 -2.01
N ALA A 168 -7.59 6.15 -2.27
CA ALA A 168 -6.89 5.08 -2.98
C ALA A 168 -6.54 5.39 -4.45
N SER A 169 -6.93 6.55 -4.99
CA SER A 169 -6.73 6.94 -6.39
C SER A 169 -5.97 8.25 -6.59
N LEU A 170 -5.49 8.88 -5.51
CA LEU A 170 -4.83 10.19 -5.58
C LEU A 170 -3.54 10.15 -6.40
N GLU A 171 -2.75 9.09 -6.31
CA GLU A 171 -1.45 8.98 -6.98
C GLU A 171 -1.51 8.37 -8.40
N ASP A 172 -0.60 8.78 -9.28
CA ASP A 172 -0.45 8.24 -10.65
C ASP A 172 0.55 7.07 -10.76
N ASN A 173 0.89 6.45 -9.63
CA ASN A 173 1.82 5.34 -9.54
C ASN A 173 1.26 4.35 -8.50
N PRO A 174 1.23 3.04 -8.76
CA PRO A 174 1.81 2.30 -9.89
C PRO A 174 1.06 2.38 -11.23
N VAL A 175 -0.16 2.94 -11.23
CA VAL A 175 -1.02 3.07 -12.42
C VAL A 175 -1.62 4.49 -12.49
N PRO A 176 -2.13 4.94 -13.64
CA PRO A 176 -2.77 6.25 -13.75
C PRO A 176 -3.88 6.45 -12.70
N GLY A 177 -3.78 7.53 -11.93
CA GLY A 177 -4.72 7.92 -10.88
C GLY A 177 -5.61 9.10 -11.30
N LEU A 178 -5.99 9.93 -10.34
CA LEU A 178 -6.92 11.04 -10.56
C LEU A 178 -6.38 12.12 -11.51
N ASN A 179 -5.07 12.37 -11.62
CA ASN A 179 -4.59 13.34 -12.63
C ASN A 179 -4.91 12.90 -14.06
N LYS A 180 -5.05 11.59 -14.30
CA LYS A 180 -5.32 11.02 -15.63
C LYS A 180 -6.79 10.64 -15.82
N TYR A 181 -7.60 10.70 -14.77
CA TYR A 181 -9.04 10.47 -14.88
C TYR A 181 -9.77 11.72 -15.38
N LYS A 182 -10.47 11.58 -16.50
CA LYS A 182 -11.10 12.73 -17.20
C LYS A 182 -12.19 13.44 -16.39
N LYS A 183 -12.82 12.73 -15.45
CA LYS A 183 -13.92 13.27 -14.63
C LYS A 183 -13.50 13.60 -13.20
N SER A 184 -12.22 13.83 -12.95
CA SER A 184 -11.72 14.06 -11.58
C SER A 184 -12.30 15.31 -10.95
N ASN A 185 -12.42 16.41 -11.70
CA ASN A 185 -12.99 17.65 -11.16
C ASN A 185 -14.46 17.48 -10.79
N GLU A 186 -15.25 16.80 -11.62
CA GLU A 186 -16.65 16.51 -11.35
C GLU A 186 -16.79 15.57 -10.15
N LEU A 187 -15.95 14.53 -10.06
CA LEU A 187 -15.97 13.57 -8.95
C LEU A 187 -15.64 14.24 -7.61
N LEU A 188 -14.55 15.01 -7.56
CA LEU A 188 -14.14 15.70 -6.35
C LEU A 188 -15.14 16.80 -5.96
N GLY A 189 -15.71 17.50 -6.95
CA GLY A 189 -16.76 18.50 -6.72
C GLY A 189 -18.03 17.89 -6.13
N ALA A 190 -18.45 16.73 -6.64
CA ALA A 190 -19.59 15.99 -6.10
C ALA A 190 -19.32 15.52 -4.66
N TYR A 191 -18.12 15.01 -4.38
CA TYR A 191 -17.70 14.59 -3.05
C TYR A 191 -17.71 15.76 -2.04
N PHE A 192 -17.09 16.90 -2.35
CA PHE A 192 -17.06 18.05 -1.43
C PHE A 192 -18.45 18.65 -1.18
N LYS A 193 -19.34 18.65 -2.18
CA LYS A 193 -20.72 19.09 -1.97
C LYS A 193 -21.48 18.24 -0.95
N LEU A 194 -21.11 16.96 -0.82
CA LEU A 194 -21.69 16.03 0.13
C LEU A 194 -21.06 16.14 1.52
N ALA A 195 -19.79 16.55 1.61
CA ALA A 195 -19.07 16.69 2.87
C ALA A 195 -19.77 17.64 3.85
N ASP A 196 -20.33 18.77 3.38
CA ASP A 196 -21.13 19.70 4.21
C ASP A 196 -22.29 19.03 4.97
N LYS A 197 -22.78 17.89 4.45
CA LYS A 197 -23.91 17.15 5.03
C LYS A 197 -23.47 15.91 5.81
N PHE A 198 -22.40 15.26 5.39
CA PHE A 198 -22.07 13.90 5.83
C PHE A 198 -20.74 13.76 6.56
N ALA A 199 -19.80 14.69 6.39
CA ALA A 199 -18.54 14.64 7.12
C ALA A 199 -18.81 14.86 8.62
N GLU A 200 -18.34 13.94 9.44
CA GLU A 200 -18.62 13.96 10.88
C GLU A 200 -17.43 13.45 11.71
N ASP A 201 -16.68 12.47 11.20
CA ASP A 201 -15.60 11.83 11.94
C ASP A 201 -14.20 12.19 11.42
N LEU A 202 -13.18 11.77 12.17
CA LEU A 202 -11.78 12.05 11.87
C LEU A 202 -11.34 11.50 10.52
N GLU A 203 -11.88 10.35 10.11
CA GLU A 203 -11.55 9.72 8.83
C GLU A 203 -12.12 10.54 7.67
N ASP A 204 -13.36 11.02 7.79
CA ASP A 204 -13.98 11.92 6.81
C ASP A 204 -13.10 13.17 6.58
N TYR A 205 -12.70 13.85 7.66
CA TYR A 205 -11.88 15.06 7.58
C TYR A 205 -10.44 14.78 7.11
N SER A 206 -9.86 13.63 7.48
CA SER A 206 -8.54 13.22 6.98
C SER A 206 -8.57 12.96 5.47
N ASN A 207 -9.61 12.28 4.97
CA ASN A 207 -9.80 12.08 3.53
C ASN A 207 -9.94 13.42 2.79
N ILE A 208 -10.68 14.39 3.35
CA ILE A 208 -10.82 15.73 2.77
C ILE A 208 -9.46 16.45 2.74
N PHE A 209 -8.67 16.33 3.81
CA PHE A 209 -7.32 16.87 3.86
C PHE A 209 -6.38 16.26 2.82
N ASP A 210 -6.40 14.93 2.65
CA ASP A 210 -5.56 14.24 1.67
C ASP A 210 -5.94 14.62 0.23
N ILE A 211 -7.23 14.74 -0.06
CA ILE A 211 -7.71 15.24 -1.36
C ILE A 211 -7.24 16.69 -1.58
N ARG A 212 -7.27 17.52 -0.54
CA ARG A 212 -6.83 18.92 -0.59
C ARG A 212 -5.32 19.03 -0.86
N ASP A 213 -4.50 18.22 -0.19
CA ASP A 213 -3.05 18.14 -0.42
C ASP A 213 -2.71 17.62 -1.83
N PHE A 214 -3.42 16.58 -2.29
CA PHE A 214 -3.36 16.14 -3.68
C PHE A 214 -3.69 17.28 -4.65
N LEU A 215 -4.77 18.02 -4.39
CA LEU A 215 -5.19 19.12 -5.25
C LEU A 215 -4.09 20.18 -5.34
N GLU A 216 -3.39 20.54 -4.27
CA GLU A 216 -2.28 21.49 -4.35
C GLU A 216 -1.18 21.03 -5.32
N LYS A 217 -0.80 19.75 -5.24
CA LYS A 217 0.30 19.15 -6.02
C LYS A 217 -0.11 18.72 -7.43
N SER A 218 -1.41 18.54 -7.69
CA SER A 218 -1.95 17.99 -8.95
C SER A 218 -1.77 18.91 -10.16
N GLU A 219 -1.86 18.34 -11.37
CA GLU A 219 -1.90 19.08 -12.64
C GLU A 219 -3.33 19.37 -13.13
N LEU A 220 -4.35 19.13 -12.28
CA LEU A 220 -5.75 19.29 -12.65
C LEU A 220 -6.07 20.76 -13.00
N ALA A 221 -6.75 20.96 -14.13
CA ALA A 221 -7.22 22.27 -14.55
C ALA A 221 -8.33 22.77 -13.62
N GLU A 222 -8.45 24.08 -13.43
CA GLU A 222 -9.58 24.72 -12.72
C GLU A 222 -9.81 24.25 -11.26
N LYS A 223 -8.80 23.63 -10.63
CA LYS A 223 -8.83 23.11 -9.25
C LYS A 223 -9.04 24.14 -8.14
N GLY A 224 -9.01 25.44 -8.46
CA GLY A 224 -9.09 26.52 -7.48
C GLY A 224 -10.41 26.56 -6.69
N ASN A 225 -11.54 26.17 -7.29
CA ASN A 225 -12.81 26.09 -6.56
C ASN A 225 -12.88 24.84 -5.65
N LEU A 226 -12.22 23.75 -6.05
CA LEU A 226 -12.14 22.53 -5.24
C LEU A 226 -11.29 22.78 -3.99
N LEU A 227 -10.14 23.45 -4.14
CA LEU A 227 -9.30 23.86 -3.01
C LEU A 227 -10.09 24.72 -2.01
N LYS A 228 -10.81 25.73 -2.48
CA LYS A 228 -11.65 26.57 -1.61
C LYS A 228 -12.75 25.78 -0.89
N SER A 229 -13.32 24.77 -1.54
CA SER A 229 -14.35 23.94 -0.91
C SER A 229 -13.75 23.09 0.20
N ALA A 230 -12.60 22.46 -0.07
CA ALA A 230 -11.88 21.68 0.94
C ALA A 230 -11.41 22.55 2.12
N ASP A 231 -10.79 23.70 1.83
CA ASP A 231 -10.34 24.65 2.85
C ASP A 231 -11.53 25.11 3.73
N SER A 232 -12.68 25.44 3.13
CA SER A 232 -13.88 25.84 3.89
C SER A 232 -14.41 24.74 4.81
N ILE A 233 -14.30 23.47 4.43
CA ILE A 233 -14.72 22.34 5.27
C ILE A 233 -13.72 22.14 6.41
N LEU A 234 -12.43 22.20 6.11
CA LEU A 234 -11.35 21.99 7.09
C LEU A 234 -11.24 23.12 8.12
N GLU A 235 -11.65 24.34 7.75
CA GLU A 235 -11.72 25.52 8.63
C GLU A 235 -13.05 25.60 9.42
N SER A 236 -13.97 24.66 9.24
CA SER A 236 -15.25 24.64 9.96
C SER A 236 -15.08 24.36 11.46
N GLU A 237 -16.01 24.86 12.27
CA GLU A 237 -16.05 24.59 13.71
C GLU A 237 -16.24 23.09 13.97
N GLU A 238 -17.08 22.43 13.16
CA GLU A 238 -17.32 20.99 13.24
C GLU A 238 -16.05 20.15 13.00
N CYS A 239 -15.24 20.52 12.01
CA CYS A 239 -13.94 19.88 11.76
C CYS A 239 -12.98 20.10 12.94
N ILE A 240 -12.83 21.35 13.38
CA ILE A 240 -11.91 21.70 14.47
C ILE A 240 -12.30 20.95 15.75
N ASP A 241 -13.59 20.95 16.12
CA ASP A 241 -14.10 20.26 17.31
C ASP A 241 -13.89 18.74 17.22
N CYS A 242 -14.09 18.15 16.04
CA CYS A 242 -13.86 16.73 15.81
C CYS A 242 -12.38 16.34 15.98
N VAL A 243 -11.47 17.15 15.42
CA VAL A 243 -10.03 16.92 15.53
C VAL A 243 -9.54 17.15 16.96
N GLU A 244 -10.03 18.19 17.63
CA GLU A 244 -9.76 18.44 19.06
C GLU A 244 -10.20 17.26 19.94
N ALA A 245 -11.43 16.77 19.76
CA ALA A 245 -11.95 15.62 20.49
C ALA A 245 -11.15 14.33 20.19
N SER A 246 -10.68 14.17 18.95
CA SER A 246 -9.85 13.03 18.55
C SER A 246 -8.47 13.07 19.22
N MET A 247 -7.86 14.26 19.30
CA MET A 247 -6.58 14.47 19.99
C MET A 247 -6.68 14.23 21.50
N ASP A 248 -7.81 14.59 22.12
CA ASP A 248 -8.09 14.26 23.52
C ASP A 248 -8.23 12.73 23.74
N GLY A 249 -8.60 12.00 22.68
CA GLY A 249 -8.67 10.53 22.65
C GLY A 249 -7.37 9.82 22.23
N GLY A 250 -6.27 10.54 21.98
CA GLY A 250 -4.99 9.95 21.59
C GLY A 250 -4.81 9.71 20.08
N ASP A 251 -5.60 10.38 19.23
CA ASP A 251 -5.53 10.27 17.77
C ASP A 251 -5.62 11.62 17.04
N GLY A 252 -5.52 11.65 15.72
CA GLY A 252 -5.77 12.87 14.93
C GLY A 252 -4.67 13.93 15.00
N PHE A 253 -3.52 13.64 15.62
CA PHE A 253 -2.42 14.60 15.78
C PHE A 253 -1.82 15.07 14.44
N TYR A 254 -1.79 14.22 13.41
CA TYR A 254 -1.31 14.60 12.08
C TYR A 254 -2.20 15.67 11.45
N LEU A 255 -3.53 15.45 11.48
CA LEU A 255 -4.49 16.44 10.99
C LEU A 255 -4.49 17.69 11.87
N GLY A 256 -4.42 17.55 13.19
CA GLY A 256 -4.30 18.66 14.12
C GLY A 256 -3.08 19.55 13.84
N LYS A 257 -1.91 18.94 13.59
CA LYS A 257 -0.70 19.66 13.15
C LYS A 257 -0.93 20.38 11.82
N ALA A 258 -1.54 19.71 10.84
CA ALA A 258 -1.79 20.27 9.53
C ALA A 258 -2.75 21.48 9.55
N LEU A 259 -3.74 21.46 10.45
CA LEU A 259 -4.68 22.55 10.70
C LEU A 259 -4.12 23.65 11.64
N GLY A 260 -2.92 23.47 12.18
CA GLY A 260 -2.28 24.43 13.08
C GLY A 260 -2.87 24.47 14.50
N LEU A 261 -3.51 23.39 14.93
CA LEU A 261 -4.03 23.22 16.29
C LEU A 261 -2.89 22.88 17.29
N ASP A 262 -3.13 23.10 18.58
CA ASP A 262 -2.14 22.76 19.61
C ASP A 262 -2.15 21.25 19.91
N TYR A 263 -1.31 20.51 19.19
CA TYR A 263 -1.23 19.05 19.28
C TYR A 263 -0.12 18.56 20.22
N ALA A 264 0.96 19.33 20.38
CA ALA A 264 2.25 18.79 20.82
C ALA A 264 2.23 18.22 22.25
N ALA A 265 1.54 18.89 23.18
CA ALA A 265 1.43 18.43 24.56
C ALA A 265 0.60 17.14 24.68
N ARG A 266 -0.53 17.06 23.96
CA ARG A 266 -1.40 15.87 23.94
C ARG A 266 -0.74 14.68 23.23
N ALA A 267 -0.04 14.95 22.14
CA ALA A 267 0.77 13.97 21.43
C ALA A 267 1.86 13.38 22.34
N MET A 268 2.60 14.22 23.06
CA MET A 268 3.61 13.76 24.01
C MET A 268 3.01 12.97 25.18
N ASP A 269 1.85 13.40 25.71
CA ASP A 269 1.16 12.68 26.78
C ASP A 269 0.67 11.30 26.31
N THR A 270 0.11 11.21 25.10
CA THR A 270 -0.29 9.95 24.47
C THR A 270 0.91 9.02 24.29
N LEU A 271 2.01 9.54 23.73
CA LEU A 271 3.24 8.79 23.54
C LEU A 271 3.77 8.22 24.87
N ARG A 272 3.68 8.98 25.97
CA ARG A 272 4.11 8.53 27.30
C ARG A 272 3.32 7.32 27.81
N HIS A 273 2.02 7.26 27.53
CA HIS A 273 1.14 6.20 28.05
C HIS A 273 1.03 4.98 27.12
N GLU A 274 1.20 5.18 25.81
CA GLU A 274 0.97 4.16 24.77
C GLU A 274 2.19 3.99 23.84
N TRP A 275 3.40 4.09 24.38
CA TRP A 275 4.63 4.12 23.58
C TRP A 275 4.83 2.90 22.68
N GLN A 276 4.33 1.71 23.05
CA GLN A 276 4.49 0.50 22.22
C GLN A 276 3.69 0.56 20.92
N THR A 277 2.57 1.30 20.91
CA THR A 277 1.62 1.35 19.79
C THR A 277 1.56 2.72 19.12
N LYS A 278 2.05 3.77 19.79
CA LYS A 278 2.00 5.17 19.34
C LYS A 278 3.39 5.81 19.17
N TYR A 279 4.44 5.01 19.02
CA TYR A 279 5.82 5.52 18.83
C TYR A 279 6.00 6.32 17.53
N ASP A 280 5.09 6.20 16.56
CA ASP A 280 5.05 6.98 15.33
C ASP A 280 4.81 8.48 15.56
N ILE A 281 4.20 8.85 16.71
CA ILE A 281 4.01 10.26 17.12
C ILE A 281 5.31 11.07 17.12
N ILE A 282 6.47 10.43 17.29
CA ILE A 282 7.77 11.13 17.24
C ILE A 282 8.01 11.85 15.91
N ASP A 283 7.38 11.42 14.81
CA ASP A 283 7.47 12.08 13.50
C ASP A 283 6.81 13.45 13.48
N LEU A 284 5.89 13.70 14.42
CA LEU A 284 5.28 15.01 14.60
C LEU A 284 6.16 15.94 15.44
N LEU A 285 6.78 15.39 16.50
CA LEU A 285 7.46 16.15 17.55
C LEU A 285 8.94 16.41 17.28
N LEU A 286 9.70 15.38 16.86
CA LEU A 286 11.15 15.48 16.68
C LEU A 286 11.57 16.45 15.57
N PRO A 287 10.92 16.48 14.38
CA PRO A 287 11.27 17.47 13.35
C PRO A 287 11.08 18.92 13.81
N GLU A 288 10.08 19.19 14.66
CA GLU A 288 9.83 20.50 15.27
C GLU A 288 10.71 20.77 16.51
N LYS A 289 11.56 19.80 16.88
CA LYS A 289 12.43 19.84 18.07
C LYS A 289 11.65 20.03 19.37
N GLN A 290 10.44 19.47 19.45
CA GLN A 290 9.61 19.47 20.65
C GLN A 290 9.85 18.20 21.47
N TYR A 291 9.91 18.33 22.79
CA TYR A 291 10.06 17.23 23.75
C TYR A 291 11.21 16.25 23.47
N VAL A 292 12.29 16.71 22.83
CA VAL A 292 13.37 15.83 22.33
C VAL A 292 13.99 15.02 23.47
N ASP A 293 14.28 15.68 24.60
CA ASP A 293 14.93 15.02 25.74
C ASP A 293 13.96 14.06 26.43
N GLU A 294 12.69 14.44 26.59
CA GLU A 294 11.65 13.61 27.18
C GLU A 294 11.33 12.36 26.35
N ILE A 295 11.33 12.47 25.02
CA ILE A 295 11.16 11.32 24.11
C ILE A 295 12.34 10.35 24.25
N ILE A 296 13.57 10.88 24.32
CA ILE A 296 14.77 10.05 24.47
C ILE A 296 14.76 9.34 25.81
N GLU A 297 14.48 10.06 26.90
CA GLU A 297 14.39 9.49 28.24
C GLU A 297 13.34 8.38 28.30
N LEU A 298 12.15 8.59 27.72
CA LEU A 298 11.10 7.57 27.65
C LEU A 298 11.60 6.27 27.02
N PHE A 299 12.19 6.33 25.83
CA PHE A 299 12.65 5.12 25.14
C PHE A 299 13.92 4.53 25.74
N GLU A 300 14.77 5.32 26.39
CA GLU A 300 15.94 4.82 27.13
C GLU A 300 15.56 4.07 28.41
N ASP A 301 14.43 4.43 29.03
CA ASP A 301 13.92 3.79 30.25
C ASP A 301 13.06 2.56 29.94
N GLU A 302 12.24 2.62 28.89
CA GLU A 302 11.28 1.57 28.55
C GLU A 302 11.86 0.42 27.72
N LEU A 303 12.84 0.70 26.83
CA LEU A 303 13.46 -0.34 26.01
C LEU A 303 14.59 -1.04 26.78
N PRO A 304 14.72 -2.38 26.71
CA PRO A 304 15.80 -3.14 27.34
C PRO A 304 17.12 -3.01 26.56
N LEU A 305 17.65 -1.79 26.44
CA LEU A 305 18.77 -1.46 25.54
C LEU A 305 20.03 -2.30 25.78
N GLU A 306 20.30 -2.69 27.02
CA GLU A 306 21.45 -3.54 27.36
C GLU A 306 21.34 -4.94 26.75
N ASP A 307 20.15 -5.55 26.80
CA ASP A 307 19.88 -6.86 26.20
C ASP A 307 19.80 -6.76 24.67
N MET A 308 19.26 -5.65 24.17
CA MET A 308 19.17 -5.38 22.73
C MET A 308 20.54 -5.20 22.09
N ALA A 309 21.51 -4.66 22.84
CA ALA A 309 22.90 -4.46 22.42
C ALA A 309 23.77 -5.72 22.63
N SER A 310 23.26 -6.90 22.28
CA SER A 310 23.92 -8.20 22.49
C SER A 310 25.05 -8.51 21.49
N GLY A 311 25.13 -7.77 20.38
CA GLY A 311 26.16 -7.89 19.36
C GLY A 311 25.63 -8.27 17.98
N PRO A 312 26.41 -8.05 16.92
CA PRO A 312 25.97 -8.23 15.54
C PRO A 312 25.78 -9.70 15.16
N GLU A 313 24.56 -10.05 14.74
CA GLU A 313 24.19 -11.34 14.15
C GLU A 313 23.49 -11.12 12.80
N ASN A 314 23.06 -12.19 12.12
CA ASN A 314 22.32 -12.09 10.86
C ASN A 314 20.80 -12.20 11.06
N GLU A 315 20.29 -11.69 12.18
CA GLU A 315 18.86 -11.73 12.47
C GLU A 315 18.08 -10.78 11.55
N MET A 316 16.96 -11.28 11.01
CA MET A 316 16.13 -10.55 10.05
C MET A 316 15.11 -9.64 10.74
N GLY A 317 14.69 -9.96 11.97
CA GLY A 317 13.77 -9.11 12.75
C GLY A 317 12.27 -9.27 12.43
N ASN A 318 11.87 -10.35 11.75
CA ASN A 318 10.49 -10.53 11.27
C ASN A 318 9.54 -11.22 12.26
N ASP A 319 10.04 -11.63 13.43
CA ASP A 319 9.29 -12.34 14.48
C ASP A 319 8.84 -11.33 15.55
N GLU A 320 7.72 -11.58 16.22
CA GLU A 320 7.19 -10.77 17.33
C GLU A 320 8.21 -10.53 18.44
N ARG A 321 9.14 -11.48 18.66
CA ARG A 321 10.25 -11.30 19.61
C ARG A 321 11.17 -10.13 19.28
N PHE A 322 11.10 -9.59 18.06
CA PHE A 322 11.86 -8.42 17.61
C PHE A 322 11.04 -7.13 17.56
N ALA A 323 9.81 -7.10 18.11
CA ALA A 323 8.95 -5.91 18.10
C ALA A 323 9.67 -4.66 18.65
N ASP A 324 10.34 -4.78 19.80
CA ASP A 324 11.10 -3.67 20.40
C ASP A 324 12.26 -3.19 19.53
N TYR A 325 12.85 -4.06 18.71
CA TYR A 325 13.89 -3.67 17.75
C TYR A 325 13.31 -2.85 16.60
N GLY A 326 12.07 -3.14 16.20
CA GLY A 326 11.31 -2.30 15.27
C GLY A 326 11.13 -0.89 15.83
N ILE A 327 10.68 -0.80 17.09
CA ILE A 327 10.51 0.48 17.81
C ILE A 327 11.84 1.23 17.93
N LEU A 328 12.90 0.57 18.41
CA LEU A 328 14.24 1.17 18.49
C LEU A 328 14.73 1.69 17.14
N SER A 329 14.52 0.91 16.07
CA SER A 329 14.90 1.32 14.72
C SER A 329 14.13 2.58 14.31
N TYR A 330 12.83 2.63 14.58
CA TYR A 330 11.98 3.78 14.28
C TYR A 330 12.45 5.04 15.04
N VAL A 331 12.68 4.92 16.35
CA VAL A 331 13.17 6.02 17.19
C VAL A 331 14.53 6.53 16.71
N ILE A 332 15.48 5.63 16.43
CA ILE A 332 16.79 6.00 15.89
C ILE A 332 16.67 6.71 14.54
N GLN A 333 15.71 6.31 13.70
CA GLN A 333 15.44 7.01 12.43
C GLN A 333 14.91 8.42 12.68
N GLY A 334 14.01 8.61 13.65
CA GLY A 334 13.52 9.92 14.07
C GLY A 334 14.64 10.86 14.54
N LEU A 335 15.62 10.33 15.29
CA LEU A 335 16.78 11.09 15.80
C LEU A 335 17.70 11.68 14.70
N GLN A 336 17.49 11.31 13.44
CA GLN A 336 18.17 11.93 12.31
C GLN A 336 17.95 13.44 12.20
N SER A 337 16.84 13.98 12.72
CA SER A 337 16.53 15.41 12.71
C SER A 337 17.23 16.20 13.84
N VAL A 338 17.82 15.51 14.82
CA VAL A 338 18.38 16.11 16.04
C VAL A 338 19.81 15.59 16.35
N PRO A 339 20.84 16.02 15.59
CA PRO A 339 22.22 15.59 15.82
C PRO A 339 22.71 15.78 17.26
N GLY A 340 23.34 14.73 17.80
CA GLY A 340 23.94 14.70 19.14
C GLY A 340 23.01 14.30 20.28
N LYS A 341 21.79 13.82 19.98
CA LYS A 341 20.78 13.41 20.96
C LYS A 341 20.49 11.91 20.86
N GLY A 342 20.29 11.23 22.00
CA GLY A 342 19.95 9.80 22.03
C GLY A 342 21.13 8.86 21.77
N GLU A 343 22.31 9.20 22.31
CA GLU A 343 23.54 8.41 22.12
C GLU A 343 23.38 6.94 22.55
N ARG A 344 22.67 6.66 23.66
CA ARG A 344 22.50 5.28 24.15
C ARG A 344 21.64 4.46 23.20
N LEU A 345 20.53 5.03 22.72
CA LEU A 345 19.66 4.40 21.71
C LEU A 345 20.45 4.06 20.44
N ILE A 346 21.22 5.01 19.91
CA ILE A 346 22.03 4.80 18.69
C ILE A 346 23.10 3.74 18.93
N CYS A 347 23.80 3.77 20.07
CA CYS A 347 24.82 2.78 20.39
C CYS A 347 24.23 1.36 20.54
N ALA A 348 23.05 1.24 21.15
CA ALA A 348 22.34 -0.03 21.23
C ALA A 348 21.95 -0.54 19.84
N GLY A 349 21.42 0.34 18.98
CA GLY A 349 21.10 0.00 17.60
C GLY A 349 22.31 -0.40 16.76
N LEU A 350 23.45 0.28 16.90
CA LEU A 350 24.71 -0.07 16.24
C LEU A 350 25.19 -1.48 16.64
N TYR A 351 24.98 -1.89 17.89
CA TYR A 351 25.43 -3.18 18.40
C TYR A 351 24.30 -4.22 18.53
N SER A 352 23.23 -4.06 17.75
CA SER A 352 22.07 -4.97 17.73
C SER A 352 22.34 -6.27 16.94
N PRO A 353 21.74 -7.42 17.30
CA PRO A 353 21.76 -8.64 16.49
C PRO A 353 20.98 -8.51 15.18
N VAL A 354 20.02 -7.59 15.09
CA VAL A 354 19.16 -7.39 13.92
C VAL A 354 19.84 -6.51 12.86
N ILE A 355 19.97 -7.05 11.64
CA ILE A 355 20.67 -6.37 10.53
C ILE A 355 20.00 -5.02 10.20
N GLY A 356 18.66 -4.99 10.19
CA GLY A 356 17.87 -3.79 9.90
C GLY A 356 18.18 -2.66 10.87
N THR A 357 18.14 -2.94 12.19
CA THR A 357 18.43 -1.97 13.25
C THR A 357 19.83 -1.39 13.14
N ARG A 358 20.85 -2.24 12.90
CA ARG A 358 22.23 -1.77 12.69
C ARG A 358 22.32 -0.82 11.49
N ASN A 359 21.66 -1.15 10.39
CA ASN A 359 21.67 -0.32 9.19
C ASN A 359 20.97 1.02 9.38
N ILE A 360 19.87 1.06 10.14
CA ILE A 360 19.19 2.31 10.50
C ILE A 360 20.08 3.17 11.41
N ALA A 361 20.74 2.59 12.41
CA ALA A 361 21.69 3.33 13.25
C ALA A 361 22.86 3.90 12.44
N LEU A 362 23.43 3.12 11.52
CA LEU A 362 24.46 3.61 10.58
C LEU A 362 23.93 4.72 9.66
N ASN A 363 22.68 4.66 9.19
CA ASN A 363 22.06 5.74 8.41
C ASN A 363 22.00 7.03 9.22
N THR A 364 21.64 6.95 10.50
CA THR A 364 21.57 8.10 11.40
C THR A 364 22.95 8.71 11.64
N VAL A 365 23.96 7.89 11.94
CA VAL A 365 25.34 8.35 12.09
C VAL A 365 25.87 9.01 10.81
N ASP A 366 25.62 8.41 9.63
CA ASP A 366 26.00 8.99 8.35
C ASP A 366 25.35 10.36 8.12
N LYS A 367 24.06 10.51 8.45
CA LYS A 367 23.33 11.77 8.29
C LYS A 367 23.86 12.86 9.23
N TRP A 368 24.20 12.52 10.46
CA TRP A 368 24.82 13.46 11.41
C TRP A 368 26.23 13.88 10.97
N ARG A 369 27.07 12.94 10.50
CA ARG A 369 28.40 13.29 9.96
C ARG A 369 28.29 14.25 8.77
N LYS A 370 27.28 14.06 7.91
CA LYS A 370 27.00 14.96 6.77
C LYS A 370 26.49 16.34 7.19
N SER A 371 25.97 16.49 8.41
CA SER A 371 25.62 17.78 9.01
C SER A 371 26.75 18.36 9.87
N ASP A 372 28.00 17.95 9.62
CA ASP A 372 29.22 18.37 10.33
C ASP A 372 29.23 18.07 11.84
N PHE A 373 28.37 17.16 12.31
CA PHE A 373 28.38 16.72 13.71
C PHE A 373 29.58 15.83 13.98
N GLN A 374 30.34 16.15 15.02
CA GLN A 374 31.46 15.35 15.50
C GLN A 374 30.94 14.28 16.45
N LEU A 375 31.21 13.01 16.12
CA LEU A 375 30.79 11.89 16.95
C LEU A 375 31.49 11.94 18.31
N THR A 376 30.78 11.49 19.34
CA THR A 376 31.38 11.35 20.67
C THR A 376 32.31 10.15 20.71
N THR A 377 33.22 10.13 21.69
CA THR A 377 34.13 9.01 21.91
C THR A 377 33.38 7.69 22.14
N THR A 378 32.21 7.72 22.78
CA THR A 378 31.36 6.53 22.97
C THR A 378 30.91 5.97 21.63
N MET A 379 30.35 6.83 20.75
CA MET A 379 29.87 6.41 19.44
C MET A 379 31.00 5.89 18.55
N GLU A 380 32.16 6.56 18.55
CA GLU A 380 33.36 6.10 17.83
C GLU A 380 33.82 4.72 18.31
N ASN A 381 33.87 4.51 19.63
CA ASN A 381 34.24 3.21 20.21
C ASN A 381 33.24 2.11 19.81
N THR A 382 31.93 2.41 19.83
CA THR A 382 30.88 1.47 19.41
C THR A 382 31.02 1.12 17.93
N LEU A 383 31.31 2.09 17.05
CA LEU A 383 31.56 1.84 15.62
C LEU A 383 32.80 0.97 15.40
N MET A 384 33.89 1.21 16.13
CA MET A 384 35.08 0.36 16.06
C MET A 384 34.79 -1.07 16.54
N LYS A 385 34.01 -1.22 17.61
CA LYS A 385 33.57 -2.52 18.11
C LYS A 385 32.72 -3.25 17.07
N LEU A 386 31.75 -2.57 16.46
CA LEU A 386 30.93 -3.10 15.38
C LEU A 386 31.81 -3.52 14.19
N LYS A 387 32.74 -2.66 13.73
CA LYS A 387 33.64 -2.94 12.60
C LYS A 387 34.49 -4.20 12.80
N SER A 388 34.87 -4.51 14.04
CA SER A 388 35.66 -5.70 14.35
C SER A 388 34.84 -6.98 14.56
N SER A 389 33.53 -6.87 14.81
CA SER A 389 32.66 -8.01 15.15
C SER A 389 31.51 -8.25 14.17
N GLU A 390 31.24 -7.32 13.23
CA GLU A 390 30.16 -7.45 12.25
C GLU A 390 30.29 -8.76 11.46
N VAL A 391 29.16 -9.44 11.24
CA VAL A 391 29.10 -10.74 10.56
C VAL A 391 28.46 -10.64 9.17
N ASN A 392 27.67 -9.60 8.93
CA ASN A 392 27.00 -9.39 7.65
C ASN A 392 27.94 -8.75 6.62
N GLU A 393 28.15 -9.41 5.48
CA GLU A 393 29.09 -8.98 4.45
C GLU A 393 28.74 -7.64 3.79
N GLN A 394 27.44 -7.31 3.66
CA GLN A 394 27.04 -6.01 3.11
C GLN A 394 27.30 -4.88 4.10
N THR A 395 26.97 -5.10 5.38
CA THR A 395 27.24 -4.13 6.45
C THR A 395 28.74 -3.93 6.69
N LYS A 396 29.56 -4.99 6.64
CA LYS A 396 31.04 -4.89 6.70
C LYS A 396 31.60 -3.94 5.64
N LYS A 397 31.20 -4.13 4.37
CA LYS A 397 31.62 -3.26 3.26
C LYS A 397 31.19 -1.81 3.48
N ARG A 398 30.01 -1.60 4.06
CA ARG A 398 29.54 -0.26 4.41
C ARG A 398 30.40 0.40 5.49
N LEU A 399 30.82 -0.35 6.52
CA LEU A 399 31.65 0.14 7.64
C LEU A 399 33.08 0.56 7.23
N GLU A 400 33.53 0.21 6.03
CA GLU A 400 34.80 0.73 5.47
C GLU A 400 34.76 2.25 5.23
N LYS A 401 33.56 2.83 5.10
CA LYS A 401 33.33 4.28 4.92
C LYS A 401 33.26 5.05 6.24
N PHE A 402 33.29 4.34 7.37
CA PHE A 402 33.23 4.91 8.71
C PHE A 402 34.63 5.08 9.30
#